data_AF-A0A290MFT3-F1
#
_entry.id   AF-A0A290MFT3-F1
#
_cell.length_a   1.000
_cell.length_b   1.000
_cell.length_c   1.000
_cell.angle_alpha   90.00
_cell.angle_beta   90.00
_cell.angle_gamma   90.00
#
_symmetry.space_group_name_H-M   'P 1'
#
loop_
_entity.id
_entity.type
_entity.pdbx_description
1 polymer ?
#
loop_
_entity_poly.entity_id
_entity_poly.type
_entity_poly.pdbx_seq_one_letter_code
_entity_poly.pdbx_strand_id
1 'polypeptide(L)'
;MTGDRLLTSLALLGRRKGGAESGGARAGLEALEKLLGADAIRASVDYYISGEPGSELARSVLWLLHPRSAMDRCHQIYLEADQVEDRRAAVELLRVVADSHALQWIPLYLNDPDDQTQMWGIGIVDQLLTSSLVNFEDCAAIVTVAASHPNEHVREKATWIRTNLTRL
;
A
#
# COMPACT_ATOMS: atom_id res chain seq x y z
N MET A 1 12.01 12.85 -19.44
CA MET A 1 11.25 11.99 -20.39
C MET A 1 10.70 12.87 -21.50
N THR A 2 10.88 12.54 -22.78
CA THR A 2 10.35 13.36 -23.89
C THR A 2 8.84 13.13 -24.04
N GLY A 3 8.07 14.16 -24.41
CA GLY A 3 6.60 14.10 -24.48
C GLY A 3 6.05 12.98 -25.38
N ASP A 4 6.81 12.57 -26.39
CA ASP A 4 6.44 11.53 -27.36
C ASP A 4 6.40 10.11 -26.75
N ARG A 5 7.32 9.81 -25.81
CA ARG A 5 7.33 8.54 -25.07
C ARG A 5 6.17 8.43 -24.07
N LEU A 6 5.72 9.58 -23.57
CA LEU A 6 4.60 9.69 -22.64
C LEU A 6 3.28 9.34 -23.34
N LEU A 7 3.02 9.96 -24.50
CA LEU A 7 1.82 9.71 -25.30
C LEU A 7 1.74 8.26 -25.77
N THR A 8 2.88 7.67 -26.13
CA THR A 8 2.97 6.24 -26.46
C THR A 8 2.60 5.34 -25.28
N SER A 9 3.06 5.69 -24.06
CA SER A 9 2.74 4.93 -22.85
C SER A 9 1.27 5.04 -22.44
N LEU A 10 0.66 6.21 -22.62
CA LEU A 10 -0.78 6.42 -22.42
C LEU A 10 -1.60 5.63 -23.44
N ALA A 11 -1.17 5.63 -24.72
CA ALA A 11 -1.82 4.87 -25.78
C ALA A 11 -1.78 3.34 -25.54
N LEU A 12 -0.73 2.84 -24.87
CA LEU A 12 -0.65 1.43 -24.45
C LEU A 12 -1.60 1.10 -23.29
N LEU A 13 -1.71 1.99 -22.29
CA LEU A 13 -2.63 1.81 -21.17
C LEU A 13 -4.11 1.91 -21.60
N GLY A 14 -4.39 2.74 -22.60
CA GLY A 14 -5.73 2.98 -23.13
C GLY A 14 -6.25 1.94 -24.12
N ARG A 15 -5.52 0.87 -24.41
CA ARG A 15 -5.93 -0.15 -25.42
C ARG A 15 -6.18 -1.52 -24.79
N ARG A 16 -7.36 -2.11 -25.06
CA ARG A 16 -7.63 -3.53 -24.75
C ARG A 16 -6.99 -4.47 -25.79
N LYS A 17 -6.87 -5.76 -25.43
CA LYS A 17 -6.67 -6.84 -26.42
C LYS A 17 -7.78 -6.76 -27.47
N GLY A 18 -7.42 -6.39 -28.70
CA GLY A 18 -8.36 -6.13 -29.81
C GLY A 18 -8.30 -4.71 -30.37
N GLY A 19 -7.53 -3.80 -29.78
CA GLY A 19 -7.28 -2.45 -30.33
C GLY A 19 -8.37 -1.42 -30.05
N ALA A 20 -9.44 -1.80 -29.35
CA ALA A 20 -10.46 -0.86 -28.88
C ALA A 20 -9.95 0.01 -27.72
N GLU A 21 -10.38 1.27 -27.70
CA GLU A 21 -10.11 2.18 -26.59
C GLU A 21 -10.79 1.69 -25.30
N SER A 22 -10.09 1.84 -24.19
CA SER A 22 -10.61 1.58 -22.86
C SER A 22 -10.06 2.58 -21.86
N GLY A 23 -10.93 3.10 -21.01
CA GLY A 23 -10.57 3.86 -19.83
C GLY A 23 -11.01 3.16 -18.56
N GLY A 24 -10.67 3.75 -17.42
CA GLY A 24 -11.09 3.30 -16.09
C GLY A 24 -10.24 3.96 -15.02
N ALA A 25 -10.76 4.06 -13.79
CA ALA A 25 -10.07 4.71 -12.68
C ALA A 25 -8.64 4.15 -12.50
N ARG A 26 -8.49 2.82 -12.47
CA ARG A 26 -7.18 2.15 -12.35
C ARG A 26 -6.20 2.54 -13.46
N ALA A 27 -6.62 2.48 -14.74
CA ALA A 27 -5.77 2.86 -15.85
C ALA A 27 -5.41 4.36 -15.84
N GLY A 28 -6.31 5.20 -15.34
CA GLY A 28 -6.08 6.63 -15.11
C GLY A 28 -5.04 6.88 -14.00
N LEU A 29 -5.12 6.17 -12.88
CA LEU A 29 -4.15 6.26 -11.79
C LEU A 29 -2.75 5.78 -12.23
N GLU A 30 -2.68 4.66 -12.95
CA GLU A 30 -1.43 4.17 -13.56
C GLU A 30 -0.83 5.19 -14.55
N ALA A 31 -1.69 5.87 -15.32
CA ALA A 31 -1.27 6.94 -16.20
C ALA A 31 -0.73 8.15 -15.41
N LEU A 32 -1.41 8.55 -14.32
CA LEU A 32 -0.95 9.64 -13.46
C LEU A 32 0.42 9.35 -12.85
N GLU A 33 0.66 8.13 -12.37
CA GLU A 33 1.98 7.74 -11.89
C GLU A 33 3.07 7.89 -12.98
N LYS A 34 2.77 7.49 -14.22
CA LYS A 34 3.70 7.70 -15.36
C LYS A 34 3.91 9.17 -15.70
N LEU A 35 2.88 10.00 -15.58
CA LEU A 35 2.96 11.44 -15.83
C LEU A 35 3.80 12.17 -14.79
N LEU A 36 3.60 11.85 -13.51
CA LEU A 36 4.33 12.43 -12.38
C LEU A 36 5.77 11.89 -12.29
N GLY A 37 5.96 10.62 -12.66
CA GLY A 37 7.23 9.93 -12.60
C GLY A 37 7.48 9.26 -11.24
N ALA A 38 8.00 8.04 -11.28
CA ALA A 38 8.25 7.23 -10.09
C ALA A 38 9.19 7.92 -9.08
N ASP A 39 10.18 8.67 -9.54
CA ASP A 39 11.11 9.38 -8.65
C ASP A 39 10.41 10.45 -7.80
N ALA A 40 9.44 11.18 -8.38
CA ALA A 40 8.67 12.18 -7.65
C ALA A 40 7.72 11.54 -6.63
N ILE A 41 7.13 10.39 -6.98
CA ILE A 41 6.30 9.61 -6.05
C ILE A 41 7.14 9.06 -4.89
N ARG A 42 8.31 8.49 -5.19
CA ARG A 42 9.25 7.98 -4.17
C ARG A 42 9.74 9.10 -3.23
N ALA A 43 10.08 10.26 -3.78
CA ALA A 43 10.44 11.43 -2.98
C ALA A 43 9.29 11.91 -2.09
N SER A 44 8.03 11.74 -2.52
CA SER A 44 6.86 12.06 -1.71
C SER A 44 6.68 11.09 -0.53
N VAL A 45 7.06 9.80 -0.71
CA VAL A 45 7.17 8.85 0.40
C VAL A 45 8.27 9.30 1.37
N ASP A 46 9.47 9.59 0.87
CA ASP A 46 10.58 10.02 1.73
C ASP A 46 10.22 11.31 2.52
N TYR A 47 9.51 12.25 1.88
CA TYR A 47 9.00 13.47 2.52
C TYR A 47 7.94 13.20 3.59
N TYR A 48 7.11 12.18 3.41
CA TYR A 48 6.17 11.74 4.44
C TYR A 48 6.93 11.22 5.66
N ILE A 49 7.91 10.33 5.43
CA ILE A 49 8.69 9.68 6.49
C ILE A 49 9.50 10.71 7.28
N SER A 50 10.03 11.76 6.64
CA SER A 50 10.78 12.80 7.35
C SER A 50 9.93 13.64 8.31
N GLY A 51 8.60 13.52 8.27
CA GLY A 51 7.69 14.23 9.19
C GLY A 51 7.65 15.74 9.00
N GLU A 52 8.14 16.25 7.87
CA GLU A 52 8.21 17.69 7.57
C GLU A 52 6.81 18.30 7.39
N PRO A 53 6.64 19.63 7.56
CA PRO A 53 5.36 20.30 7.36
C PRO A 53 4.74 19.99 5.99
N GLY A 54 3.51 19.47 5.99
CA GLY A 54 2.81 19.06 4.77
C GLY A 54 2.97 17.58 4.40
N SER A 55 3.70 16.80 5.18
CA SER A 55 3.78 15.33 5.05
C SER A 55 2.39 14.67 4.99
N GLU A 56 1.42 15.08 5.82
CA GLU A 56 0.05 14.56 5.75
C GLU A 56 -0.68 14.88 4.44
N LEU A 57 -0.35 16.00 3.78
CA LEU A 57 -0.89 16.29 2.45
C LEU A 57 -0.26 15.35 1.41
N ALA A 58 1.05 15.08 1.52
CA ALA A 58 1.71 14.07 0.69
C ALA A 58 1.07 12.69 0.89
N ARG A 59 0.80 12.27 2.14
CA ARG A 59 0.07 11.04 2.45
C ARG A 59 -1.30 11.00 1.79
N SER A 60 -2.06 12.09 1.86
CA SER A 60 -3.39 12.19 1.26
C SER A 60 -3.35 12.06 -0.27
N VAL A 61 -2.38 12.69 -0.92
CA VAL A 61 -2.16 12.55 -2.37
C VAL A 61 -1.78 11.11 -2.73
N LEU A 62 -0.85 10.51 -1.99
CA LEU A 62 -0.42 9.13 -2.21
C LEU A 62 -1.56 8.13 -2.03
N TRP A 63 -2.40 8.34 -1.02
CA TRP A 63 -3.63 7.54 -0.83
C TRP A 63 -4.54 7.67 -2.05
N LEU A 64 -4.85 8.89 -2.52
CA LEU A 64 -5.72 9.05 -3.69
C LEU A 64 -5.20 8.35 -4.96
N LEU A 65 -3.88 8.25 -5.09
CA LEU A 65 -3.24 7.72 -6.29
C LEU A 65 -2.97 6.20 -6.24
N HIS A 66 -2.82 5.62 -5.04
CA HIS A 66 -2.34 4.25 -4.83
C HIS A 66 -1.18 3.83 -5.76
N PRO A 67 -0.10 4.63 -5.88
CA PRO A 67 0.90 4.39 -6.90
C PRO A 67 1.82 3.24 -6.49
N ARG A 68 2.17 2.38 -7.47
CA ARG A 68 2.97 1.18 -7.20
C ARG A 68 4.36 1.53 -6.67
N SER A 69 4.98 2.57 -7.20
CA SER A 69 6.28 3.05 -6.75
C SER A 69 6.30 3.55 -5.31
N ALA A 70 5.18 4.06 -4.77
CA ALA A 70 5.10 4.41 -3.35
C ALA A 70 5.03 3.16 -2.47
N MET A 71 4.20 2.20 -2.86
CA MET A 71 4.09 0.91 -2.16
C MET A 71 5.44 0.20 -2.08
N ASP A 72 6.13 0.08 -3.21
CA ASP A 72 7.47 -0.53 -3.29
C ASP A 72 8.50 0.26 -2.47
N ARG A 73 8.42 1.61 -2.45
CA ARG A 73 9.31 2.45 -1.64
C ARG A 73 9.08 2.29 -0.14
N CYS A 74 7.83 2.20 0.31
CA CYS A 74 7.52 1.95 1.72
C CYS A 74 8.13 0.61 2.18
N HIS A 75 7.95 -0.45 1.38
CA HIS A 75 8.56 -1.74 1.68
C HIS A 75 10.09 -1.68 1.68
N GLN A 76 10.69 -0.95 0.73
CA GLN A 76 12.13 -0.75 0.67
C GLN A 76 12.67 -0.04 1.94
N ILE A 77 12.04 1.06 2.36
CA ILE A 77 12.44 1.79 3.58
C ILE A 77 12.34 0.88 4.79
N TYR A 78 11.27 0.09 4.91
CA TYR A 78 11.14 -0.87 6.00
C TYR A 78 12.34 -1.84 6.10
N LEU A 79 12.82 -2.35 4.96
CA LEU A 79 13.93 -3.30 4.91
C LEU A 79 15.30 -2.66 5.21
N GLU A 80 15.46 -1.39 4.83
CA GLU A 80 16.76 -0.71 4.83
C GLU A 80 16.96 0.23 6.03
N ALA A 81 15.89 0.68 6.68
CA ALA A 81 15.97 1.71 7.71
C ALA A 81 16.52 1.20 9.04
N ASP A 82 17.55 1.88 9.53
CA ASP A 82 18.14 1.63 10.85
C ASP A 82 17.21 2.08 11.98
N GLN A 83 16.56 3.24 11.81
CA GLN A 83 15.68 3.83 12.83
C GLN A 83 14.32 3.13 12.85
N VAL A 84 13.82 2.83 14.05
CA VAL A 84 12.52 2.13 14.20
C VAL A 84 11.36 3.05 13.80
N GLU A 85 11.50 4.35 14.00
CA GLU A 85 10.53 5.37 13.62
C GLU A 85 10.28 5.38 12.11
N ASP A 86 11.34 5.29 11.30
CA ASP A 86 11.26 5.26 9.85
C ASP A 86 10.57 3.98 9.36
N ARG A 87 10.91 2.83 9.96
CA ARG A 87 10.22 1.56 9.65
C ARG A 87 8.73 1.64 9.99
N ARG A 88 8.38 2.13 11.18
CA ARG A 88 6.99 2.30 11.62
C ARG A 88 6.21 3.19 10.64
N ALA A 89 6.76 4.36 10.31
CA ALA A 89 6.13 5.31 9.40
C ALA A 89 5.97 4.73 7.99
N ALA A 90 6.94 3.93 7.53
CA ALA A 90 6.84 3.26 6.24
C ALA A 90 5.71 2.22 6.20
N VAL A 91 5.54 1.41 7.25
CA VAL A 91 4.43 0.44 7.32
C VAL A 91 3.08 1.14 7.51
N GLU A 92 3.04 2.24 8.26
CA GLU A 92 1.85 3.09 8.39
C GLU A 92 1.41 3.63 7.03
N LEU A 93 2.32 4.23 6.26
CA LEU A 93 1.99 4.77 4.94
C LEU A 93 1.61 3.66 3.97
N LEU A 94 2.34 2.53 4.01
CA LEU A 94 2.06 1.36 3.19
C LEU A 94 0.60 0.92 3.33
N ARG A 95 0.03 0.96 4.55
CA ARG A 95 -1.38 0.62 4.79
C ARG A 95 -2.34 1.35 3.86
N VAL A 96 -2.12 2.62 3.56
CA VAL A 96 -3.05 3.43 2.76
C VAL A 96 -2.75 3.43 1.26
N VAL A 97 -1.55 3.00 0.85
CA VAL A 97 -1.17 2.91 -0.58
C VAL A 97 -1.13 1.48 -1.11
N ALA A 98 -1.23 0.48 -0.23
CA ALA A 98 -1.11 -0.93 -0.59
C ALA A 98 -2.21 -1.41 -1.54
N ASP A 99 -1.82 -2.36 -2.40
CA ASP A 99 -2.72 -3.24 -3.14
C ASP A 99 -2.54 -4.70 -2.68
N SER A 100 -3.18 -5.64 -3.38
CA SER A 100 -3.13 -7.07 -3.05
C SER A 100 -1.71 -7.67 -3.02
N HIS A 101 -0.73 -7.06 -3.70
CA HIS A 101 0.65 -7.56 -3.69
C HIS A 101 1.31 -7.40 -2.33
N ALA A 102 0.85 -6.47 -1.49
CA ALA A 102 1.40 -6.25 -0.16
C ALA A 102 1.13 -7.44 0.78
N LEU A 103 0.13 -8.30 0.50
CA LEU A 103 -0.21 -9.45 1.33
C LEU A 103 1.00 -10.36 1.62
N GLN A 104 1.90 -10.52 0.65
CA GLN A 104 3.09 -11.36 0.79
C GLN A 104 4.11 -10.80 1.81
N TRP A 105 4.06 -9.50 2.09
CA TRP A 105 4.97 -8.82 3.03
C TRP A 105 4.42 -8.77 4.45
N ILE A 106 3.11 -8.95 4.63
CA ILE A 106 2.47 -8.83 5.95
C ILE A 106 3.07 -9.77 7.01
N PRO A 107 3.42 -11.04 6.70
CA PRO A 107 4.11 -11.89 7.67
C PRO A 107 5.42 -11.30 8.19
N LEU A 108 6.14 -10.51 7.37
CA LEU A 108 7.36 -9.84 7.80
C LEU A 108 7.05 -8.77 8.86
N TYR A 109 6.05 -7.92 8.61
CA TYR A 109 5.65 -6.85 9.53
C TYR A 109 5.06 -7.37 10.85
N LEU A 110 4.30 -8.46 10.79
CA LEU A 110 3.76 -9.10 12.00
C LEU A 110 4.88 -9.70 12.88
N ASN A 111 6.01 -10.10 12.29
CA ASN A 111 7.14 -10.62 13.06
C ASN A 111 8.18 -9.54 13.43
N ASP A 112 7.91 -8.26 13.15
CA ASP A 112 8.80 -7.17 13.53
C ASP A 112 8.90 -7.10 15.06
N PRO A 113 10.07 -6.82 15.66
CA PRO A 113 10.18 -6.66 17.12
C PRO A 113 9.39 -5.46 17.67
N ASP A 114 8.99 -4.52 16.82
CA ASP A 114 8.26 -3.33 17.22
C ASP A 114 6.73 -3.51 17.17
N ASP A 115 6.07 -3.26 18.31
CA ASP A 115 4.62 -3.42 18.45
C ASP A 115 3.79 -2.52 17.53
N GLN A 116 4.26 -1.31 17.23
CA GLN A 116 3.52 -0.40 16.33
C GLN A 116 3.62 -0.85 14.88
N THR A 117 4.78 -1.32 14.44
CA THR A 117 4.95 -1.94 13.13
C THR A 117 4.02 -3.14 12.96
N GLN A 118 3.94 -4.02 13.96
CA GLN A 118 3.04 -5.18 13.94
C GLN A 118 1.57 -4.75 13.82
N MET A 119 1.17 -3.74 14.59
CA MET A 119 -0.16 -3.12 14.51
C MET A 119 -0.46 -2.60 13.11
N TRP A 120 0.47 -1.88 12.47
CA TRP A 120 0.30 -1.41 11.10
C TRP A 120 0.27 -2.55 10.09
N GLY A 121 1.06 -3.61 10.32
CA GLY A 121 1.06 -4.83 9.51
C GLY A 121 -0.32 -5.46 9.38
N ILE A 122 -1.04 -5.66 10.49
CA ILE A 122 -2.43 -6.16 10.45
C ILE A 122 -3.40 -5.10 9.92
N GLY A 123 -3.11 -3.81 10.13
CA GLY A 123 -3.87 -2.70 9.58
C GLY A 123 -3.90 -2.67 8.05
N ILE A 124 -2.85 -3.18 7.37
CA ILE A 124 -2.84 -3.36 5.92
C ILE A 124 -3.96 -4.33 5.50
N VAL A 125 -4.13 -5.45 6.18
CA VAL A 125 -5.20 -6.44 5.87
C VAL A 125 -6.58 -5.79 6.01
N ASP A 126 -6.81 -5.08 7.10
CA ASP A 126 -8.05 -4.34 7.36
C ASP A 126 -8.34 -3.35 6.23
N GLN A 127 -7.36 -2.53 5.85
CA GLN A 127 -7.53 -1.53 4.79
C GLN A 127 -7.82 -2.18 3.43
N LEU A 128 -7.13 -3.27 3.08
CA LEU A 128 -7.34 -3.96 1.81
C LEU A 128 -8.75 -4.55 1.71
N LEU A 129 -9.24 -5.18 2.79
CA LEU A 129 -10.60 -5.75 2.84
C LEU A 129 -11.68 -4.66 2.81
N THR A 130 -11.54 -3.63 3.64
CA THR A 130 -12.52 -2.51 3.70
C THR A 130 -12.57 -1.72 2.40
N SER A 131 -11.47 -1.67 1.65
CA SER A 131 -11.40 -1.04 0.32
C SER A 131 -11.79 -1.99 -0.82
N SER A 132 -12.20 -3.23 -0.51
CA SER A 132 -12.53 -4.28 -1.50
C SER A 132 -11.43 -4.53 -2.53
N LEU A 133 -10.16 -4.39 -2.11
CA LEU A 133 -8.98 -4.66 -2.94
C LEU A 133 -8.57 -6.14 -2.91
N VAL A 134 -9.05 -6.87 -1.91
CA VAL A 134 -8.89 -8.31 -1.72
C VAL A 134 -10.16 -8.87 -1.07
N ASN A 135 -10.38 -10.17 -1.18
CA ASN A 135 -11.44 -10.87 -0.44
C ASN A 135 -10.86 -11.51 0.83
N PHE A 136 -11.73 -11.93 1.74
CA PHE A 136 -11.29 -12.57 2.98
C PHE A 136 -10.45 -13.83 2.73
N GLU A 137 -10.78 -14.62 1.72
CA GLU A 137 -10.08 -15.84 1.34
C GLU A 137 -8.59 -15.59 1.03
N ASP A 138 -8.28 -14.44 0.41
CA ASP A 138 -6.91 -14.07 0.03
C ASP A 138 -6.01 -13.84 1.26
N CYS A 139 -6.62 -13.47 2.40
CA CYS A 139 -5.90 -13.09 3.63
C CYS A 139 -6.22 -13.98 4.83
N ALA A 140 -7.07 -15.00 4.68
CA ALA A 140 -7.57 -15.83 5.78
C ALA A 140 -6.44 -16.49 6.60
N ALA A 141 -5.35 -16.89 5.92
CA ALA A 141 -4.16 -17.44 6.59
C ALA A 141 -3.48 -16.40 7.49
N ILE A 142 -3.31 -15.16 7.01
CA ILE A 142 -2.70 -14.06 7.76
C ILE A 142 -3.57 -13.74 8.99
N VAL A 143 -4.88 -13.59 8.80
CA VAL A 143 -5.82 -13.32 9.89
C VAL A 143 -5.81 -14.44 10.94
N THR A 144 -5.61 -15.68 10.50
CA THR A 144 -5.52 -16.83 11.42
C THR A 144 -4.28 -16.80 12.28
N VAL A 145 -3.12 -16.47 11.71
CA VAL A 145 -1.89 -16.25 12.49
C VAL A 145 -2.07 -15.09 13.46
N ALA A 146 -2.59 -13.96 12.97
CA ALA A 146 -2.80 -12.73 13.74
C ALA A 146 -3.72 -12.93 14.96
N ALA A 147 -4.70 -13.83 14.90
CA ALA A 147 -5.60 -14.12 16.02
C ALA A 147 -4.89 -14.74 17.25
N SER A 148 -3.71 -15.34 17.05
CA SER A 148 -2.88 -15.92 18.13
C SER A 148 -1.62 -15.10 18.42
N HIS A 149 -1.52 -13.90 17.86
CA HIS A 149 -0.31 -13.08 17.92
C HIS A 149 0.03 -12.62 19.35
N PRO A 150 1.31 -12.50 19.75
CA PRO A 150 1.68 -12.00 21.09
C PRO A 150 1.19 -10.59 21.40
N ASN A 151 1.17 -9.72 20.39
CA ASN A 151 0.64 -8.36 20.49
C ASN A 151 -0.90 -8.35 20.53
N GLU A 152 -1.45 -7.75 21.59
CA GLU A 152 -2.89 -7.69 21.87
C GLU A 152 -3.66 -6.96 20.77
N HIS A 153 -3.15 -5.83 20.28
CA HIS A 153 -3.81 -5.06 19.24
C HIS A 153 -3.94 -5.87 17.94
N VAL A 154 -2.93 -6.67 17.61
CA VAL A 154 -2.98 -7.56 16.44
C VAL A 154 -4.08 -8.60 16.58
N ARG A 155 -4.24 -9.20 17.76
CA ARG A 155 -5.32 -10.17 18.04
C ARG A 155 -6.71 -9.53 17.99
N GLU A 156 -6.86 -8.36 18.59
CA GLU A 156 -8.11 -7.61 18.59
C GLU A 156 -8.54 -7.26 17.17
N LYS A 157 -7.61 -6.73 16.36
CA LYS A 157 -7.87 -6.40 14.96
C LYS A 157 -8.23 -7.65 14.15
N ALA A 158 -7.52 -8.76 14.33
CA ALA A 158 -7.85 -10.02 13.66
C ALA A 158 -9.25 -10.54 14.02
N THR A 159 -9.65 -10.40 15.29
CA THR A 159 -10.99 -10.74 15.77
C THR A 159 -12.05 -9.84 15.14
N TRP A 160 -11.79 -8.54 15.05
CA TRP A 160 -12.68 -7.58 14.41
C TRP A 160 -12.86 -7.88 12.92
N ILE A 161 -11.77 -8.17 12.19
CA ILE A 161 -11.82 -8.56 10.76
C ILE A 161 -12.68 -9.81 10.58
N ARG A 162 -12.45 -10.86 11.39
CA ARG A 162 -13.24 -12.10 11.34
C ARG A 162 -14.73 -11.90 11.61
N THR A 163 -15.08 -10.92 12.43
CA THR A 163 -16.47 -10.69 12.83
C THR A 163 -17.22 -9.83 11.82
N ASN A 164 -16.53 -8.87 11.19
CA ASN A 164 -17.17 -7.81 10.41
C ASN A 164 -16.91 -7.89 8.91
N LEU A 165 -15.84 -8.56 8.46
CA LEU A 165 -15.37 -8.52 7.07
C LEU A 165 -15.29 -9.89 6.38
N THR A 166 -15.82 -10.96 6.98
CA THR A 166 -15.85 -12.30 6.37
C THR A 166 -16.97 -12.51 5.35
N ARG A 167 -17.78 -11.48 5.07
CA ARG A 167 -18.98 -11.57 4.20
C ARG A 167 -19.03 -10.48 3.12
N LEU A 168 -17.98 -9.67 3.00
CA LEU A 168 -17.79 -8.72 1.91
C LEU A 168 -16.99 -9.41 0.81
#